data_AF-A0A409XWH4-F1
#
_entry.id   AF-A0A409XWH4-F1
#
_cell.length_a   1.000
_cell.length_b   1.000
_cell.length_c   1.000
_cell.angle_alpha   90.00
_cell.angle_beta   90.00
_cell.angle_gamma   90.00
#
_symmetry.space_group_name_H-M   'P 1'
#
loop_
_entity.id
_entity.type
_entity.pdbx_description
1 polymer ?
#
loop_
_entity_poly.entity_id
_entity_poly.type
_entity_poly.pdbx_seq_one_letter_code
_entity_poly.pdbx_strand_id
1 'polypeptide(L)'
;MIQARIQEAATLKKLLDAIKELVTDANFECNEEGIMLQAMDDSLVLLVSVNFGAPGFTHHCCDHPMLLGVNLTSLTKVLRCAKDDGICTLKAADEADVLNLVYGAKNSDCIEEYDTKLMDIDADTLTVPETEYDARVTLPSSEFTRIVHDL
;
A
#
# COMPACT_ATOMS: atom_id res chain seq x y z
N MET A 1 10.76 14.67 -3.72
CA MET A 1 9.67 14.55 -2.73
C MET A 1 8.54 13.70 -3.32
N ILE A 2 7.71 13.07 -2.49
CA ILE A 2 6.45 12.45 -2.92
C ILE A 2 5.23 13.10 -2.26
N GLN A 3 4.17 13.30 -3.04
CA GLN A 3 2.83 13.63 -2.57
C GLN A 3 1.77 12.88 -3.39
N ALA A 4 1.13 11.89 -2.78
CA ALA A 4 0.09 11.06 -3.40
C ALA A 4 -1.24 11.18 -2.64
N ARG A 5 -2.34 11.50 -3.34
CA ARG A 5 -3.67 11.74 -2.75
C ARG A 5 -4.70 10.74 -3.25
N ILE A 6 -5.25 9.96 -2.34
CA ILE A 6 -6.28 8.96 -2.56
C ILE A 6 -7.65 9.54 -2.15
N GLN A 7 -8.66 9.37 -3.00
CA GLN A 7 -10.01 9.92 -2.77
C GLN A 7 -10.76 9.24 -1.62
N GLU A 8 -10.53 7.94 -1.45
CA GLU A 8 -11.15 7.10 -0.43
C GLU A 8 -10.08 6.33 0.33
N ALA A 9 -9.87 6.69 1.60
CA ALA A 9 -8.93 6.02 2.48
C ALA A 9 -9.25 4.52 2.65
N ALA A 10 -10.52 4.13 2.45
CA ALA A 10 -10.95 2.74 2.42
C ALA A 10 -10.13 1.86 1.46
N THR A 11 -9.68 2.40 0.32
CA THR A 11 -8.89 1.66 -0.66
C THR A 11 -7.56 1.22 -0.07
N LEU A 12 -6.82 2.15 0.55
CA LEU A 12 -5.54 1.86 1.18
C LEU A 12 -5.72 0.98 2.42
N LYS A 13 -6.77 1.19 3.21
CA LYS A 13 -7.10 0.33 4.36
C LYS A 13 -7.34 -1.12 3.95
N LYS A 14 -8.22 -1.35 2.97
CA LYS A 14 -8.55 -2.69 2.47
C LYS A 14 -7.33 -3.40 1.90
N LEU A 15 -6.48 -2.65 1.19
CA LEU A 15 -5.21 -3.18 0.70
C LEU A 15 -4.32 -3.67 1.85
N LEU A 16 -4.04 -2.80 2.84
CA LEU A 16 -3.19 -3.18 3.96
C LEU A 16 -3.77 -4.32 4.79
N ASP A 17 -5.09 -4.31 5.01
CA ASP A 17 -5.78 -5.39 5.70
C ASP A 17 -5.63 -6.75 4.98
N ALA A 18 -5.50 -6.74 3.65
CA ALA A 18 -5.31 -7.96 2.86
C ALA A 18 -3.88 -8.52 2.92
N ILE A 19 -2.87 -7.69 3.22
CA ILE A 19 -1.44 -8.10 3.15
C ILE A 19 -0.72 -8.11 4.51
N LYS A 20 -1.23 -7.42 5.53
CA LYS A 20 -0.56 -7.26 6.85
C LYS A 20 -0.31 -8.56 7.61
N GLU A 21 -1.07 -9.62 7.33
CA GLU A 21 -0.92 -10.94 7.97
C GLU A 21 0.08 -11.82 7.21
N LEU A 22 0.47 -11.41 5.99
CA LEU A 22 1.43 -12.14 5.14
C LEU A 22 2.84 -11.56 5.25
N VAL A 23 2.92 -10.23 5.40
CA VAL A 23 4.18 -9.49 5.44
C VAL A 23 4.14 -8.48 6.58
N THR A 24 5.20 -8.43 7.38
CA THR A 24 5.30 -7.51 8.53
C THR A 24 5.81 -6.14 8.11
N ASP A 25 6.90 -6.11 7.34
CA ASP A 25 7.63 -4.92 6.92
C ASP A 25 7.83 -4.95 5.40
N ALA A 26 7.64 -3.82 4.73
CA ALA A 26 7.77 -3.74 3.28
C ALA A 26 8.19 -2.34 2.82
N ASN A 27 8.81 -2.28 1.64
CA ASN A 27 9.11 -1.02 0.95
C ASN A 27 7.98 -0.66 -0.02
N PHE A 28 7.46 0.56 0.12
CA PHE A 28 6.70 1.20 -0.96
C PHE A 28 7.67 1.90 -1.91
N GLU A 29 7.85 1.33 -3.09
CA GLU A 29 8.61 1.93 -4.19
C GLU A 29 7.75 2.96 -4.90
N CYS A 30 8.13 4.22 -4.80
CA CYS A 30 7.39 5.33 -5.35
C CYS A 30 8.18 5.94 -6.49
N ASN A 31 7.53 6.13 -7.64
CA ASN A 31 8.11 6.75 -8.83
C ASN A 31 7.03 7.52 -9.60
N GLU A 32 7.35 8.11 -10.75
CA GLU A 32 6.39 8.87 -11.56
C GLU A 32 5.17 8.05 -12.01
N GLU A 33 5.33 6.73 -12.19
CA GLU A 33 4.27 5.82 -12.65
C GLU A 33 3.31 5.44 -11.53
N GLY A 34 3.69 5.59 -10.26
CA GLY A 34 2.83 5.35 -9.11
C GLY A 34 3.58 4.79 -7.91
N ILE A 35 2.86 3.99 -7.12
CA ILE A 35 3.36 3.35 -5.90
C ILE A 35 3.26 1.84 -6.05
N MET A 36 4.38 1.14 -5.91
CA MET A 36 4.48 -0.31 -5.97
C MET A 36 4.96 -0.86 -4.63
N LEU A 37 4.59 -2.09 -4.33
CA LEU A 37 5.10 -2.82 -3.18
C LEU A 37 5.29 -4.27 -3.61
N GLN A 38 6.49 -4.80 -3.35
CA GLN A 38 6.78 -6.20 -3.54
C GLN A 38 7.46 -6.72 -2.28
N ALA A 39 6.94 -7.82 -1.72
CA ALA A 39 7.49 -8.41 -0.51
C ALA A 39 7.20 -9.91 -0.44
N MET A 40 8.13 -10.66 0.14
CA MET A 40 7.97 -12.08 0.44
C MET A 40 7.52 -12.29 1.88
N ASP A 41 6.85 -13.41 2.13
CA ASP A 41 6.59 -13.88 3.48
C ASP A 41 7.88 -14.45 4.13
N ASP A 42 7.87 -14.66 5.45
CA ASP A 42 9.03 -15.17 6.19
C ASP A 42 9.51 -16.55 5.71
N SER A 43 8.63 -17.36 5.09
CA SER A 43 9.00 -18.67 4.55
C SER A 43 9.54 -18.62 3.11
N LEU A 44 9.51 -17.45 2.46
CA LEU A 44 9.93 -17.20 1.08
C LEU A 44 9.18 -18.07 0.05
N VAL A 45 7.93 -18.45 0.35
CA VAL A 45 7.08 -19.27 -0.52
C VAL A 45 6.03 -18.42 -1.23
N LEU A 46 5.62 -17.30 -0.61
CA LEU A 46 4.58 -16.41 -1.11
C LEU A 46 5.16 -15.04 -1.43
N LEU A 47 4.86 -14.55 -2.63
CA LEU A 47 5.18 -13.20 -3.08
C LEU A 47 3.91 -12.34 -3.11
N VAL A 48 3.91 -11.25 -2.35
CA VAL A 48 2.92 -10.18 -2.44
C VAL A 48 3.44 -9.14 -3.42
N SER A 49 2.66 -8.84 -4.46
CA SER A 49 2.96 -7.79 -5.43
C SER A 49 1.75 -6.87 -5.58
N VAL A 50 1.94 -5.59 -5.26
CA VAL A 50 0.91 -4.55 -5.32
C VAL A 50 1.39 -3.45 -6.26
N ASN A 51 0.47 -2.96 -7.09
CA ASN A 51 0.71 -1.82 -7.97
C ASN A 51 -0.47 -0.84 -7.92
N PHE A 52 -0.20 0.38 -7.44
CA PHE A 52 -1.06 1.54 -7.56
C PHE A 52 -0.50 2.48 -8.62
N GLY A 53 -1.02 2.40 -9.85
CA GLY A 53 -0.66 3.34 -10.90
C GLY A 53 -1.10 4.78 -10.57
N ALA A 54 -0.35 5.76 -11.05
CA ALA A 54 -0.60 7.19 -10.91
C ALA A 54 -2.05 7.62 -11.22
N PRO A 55 -2.75 7.04 -12.24
CA PRO A 55 -4.15 7.35 -12.51
C PRO A 55 -5.13 6.97 -11.38
N GLY A 56 -4.72 6.09 -10.46
CA GLY A 56 -5.51 5.70 -9.29
C GLY A 56 -5.54 6.79 -8.20
N PHE A 57 -4.70 7.81 -8.30
CA PHE A 57 -4.65 8.94 -7.37
C PHE A 57 -5.33 10.17 -7.96
N THR A 58 -5.96 10.96 -7.09
CA THR A 58 -6.50 12.29 -7.46
C THR A 58 -5.40 13.33 -7.66
N HIS A 59 -4.26 13.13 -7.01
CA HIS A 59 -3.05 13.90 -7.21
C HIS A 59 -1.87 12.99 -6.94
N HIS A 60 -0.88 12.97 -7.82
CA HIS A 60 0.33 12.19 -7.66
C HIS A 60 1.51 13.01 -8.19
N CYS A 61 2.49 13.24 -7.34
CA CYS A 61 3.75 13.91 -7.67
C CYS A 61 4.88 13.15 -6.98
N CYS A 62 5.87 12.73 -7.74
CA CYS A 62 7.06 12.05 -7.23
C CYS A 62 8.24 12.57 -8.04
N ASP A 63 9.07 13.43 -7.43
CA ASP A 63 10.14 14.11 -8.17
C ASP A 63 11.31 13.18 -8.50
N HIS A 64 11.58 12.23 -7.60
CA HIS A 64 12.64 11.24 -7.72
C HIS A 64 12.14 9.92 -7.16
N PRO A 65 12.53 8.77 -7.77
CA PRO A 65 12.23 7.46 -7.21
C PRO A 65 12.74 7.34 -5.79
N MET A 66 11.89 6.84 -4.89
CA MET A 66 12.24 6.65 -3.48
C MET A 66 11.57 5.42 -2.87
N LEU A 67 12.20 4.87 -1.84
CA LEU A 67 11.72 3.73 -1.09
C LEU A 67 11.21 4.21 0.27
N LEU A 68 9.99 3.85 0.60
CA LEU A 68 9.39 4.15 1.90
C LEU A 68 9.20 2.84 2.66
N GLY A 69 10.21 2.48 3.46
CA GLY A 69 10.18 1.30 4.30
C GLY A 69 9.25 1.48 5.50
N VAL A 70 8.25 0.63 5.63
CA VAL A 70 7.23 0.75 6.68
C VAL A 70 6.87 -0.60 7.30
N ASN A 71 6.57 -0.56 8.59
CA ASN A 71 5.88 -1.65 9.27
C ASN A 71 4.39 -1.61 8.94
N LEU A 72 3.88 -2.61 8.23
CA LEU A 72 2.50 -2.66 7.74
C LEU A 72 1.47 -2.72 8.87
N THR A 73 1.83 -3.36 9.99
CA THR A 73 0.98 -3.41 11.19
C THR A 73 0.82 -2.01 11.81
N SER A 74 1.91 -1.24 11.91
CA SER A 74 1.91 0.11 12.47
C SER A 74 1.17 1.07 11.54
N LEU A 75 1.43 1.00 10.23
CA LEU A 75 0.74 1.80 9.22
C LEU A 75 -0.77 1.53 9.23
N THR A 76 -1.18 0.27 9.35
CA THR A 76 -2.60 -0.11 9.47
C THR A 76 -3.26 0.52 10.70
N LYS A 77 -2.57 0.57 11.85
CA LYS A 77 -3.09 1.21 13.07
C LYS A 77 -3.30 2.71 12.87
N VAL A 78 -2.36 3.39 12.22
CA VAL A 78 -2.49 4.83 11.91
C VAL A 78 -3.65 5.09 10.96
N LEU A 79 -3.82 4.24 9.94
CA LEU A 79 -4.91 4.36 8.98
C LEU A 79 -6.30 4.15 9.58
N ARG A 80 -6.43 3.42 10.71
CA ARG A 80 -7.73 3.23 11.38
C ARG A 80 -8.39 4.53 11.84
N CYS A 81 -7.60 5.60 12.07
CA CYS A 81 -8.13 6.91 12.46
C CYS A 81 -8.90 7.60 11.32
N ALA A 82 -8.52 7.33 10.07
CA ALA A 82 -9.18 7.92 8.90
C ALA A 82 -10.62 7.40 8.76
N LYS A 83 -11.53 8.24 8.26
CA LYS A 83 -12.84 7.75 7.80
C LYS A 83 -12.71 7.09 6.44
N ASP A 84 -13.51 6.06 6.18
CA ASP A 84 -13.45 5.26 4.95
C ASP A 84 -13.72 6.10 3.69
N ASP A 85 -14.66 7.04 3.79
CA ASP A 85 -15.02 7.99 2.73
C ASP A 85 -14.12 9.24 2.69
N GLY A 86 -13.16 9.34 3.61
CA GLY A 86 -12.22 10.44 3.73
C GLY A 86 -11.10 10.37 2.70
N ILE A 87 -10.44 11.50 2.50
CA ILE A 87 -9.30 11.65 1.60
C ILE A 87 -8.03 11.37 2.40
N CYS A 88 -7.14 10.55 1.85
CA CYS A 88 -5.82 10.26 2.42
C CYS A 88 -4.74 10.84 1.52
N THR A 89 -3.79 11.59 2.08
CA THR A 89 -2.61 12.07 1.36
C THR A 89 -1.34 11.54 2.02
N LEU A 90 -0.51 10.85 1.24
CA LEU A 90 0.81 10.39 1.64
C LEU A 90 1.84 11.45 1.22
N LYS A 91 2.73 11.83 2.14
CA LYS A 91 3.79 12.80 1.90
C LYS A 91 5.11 12.33 2.49
N ALA A 92 6.18 12.42 1.72
CA ALA A 92 7.54 12.22 2.21
C ALA A 92 8.54 13.10 1.45
N ALA A 93 9.56 13.60 2.15
CA ALA A 93 10.69 14.34 1.54
C ALA A 93 11.68 13.36 0.86
N ASP A 94 12.68 13.89 0.13
CA ASP A 94 13.65 13.04 -0.59
C ASP A 94 14.54 12.19 0.34
N GLU A 95 14.94 12.73 1.49
CA GLU A 95 15.69 12.01 2.54
C GLU A 95 14.79 11.87 3.78
N ALA A 96 13.62 11.26 3.60
CA ALA A 96 12.63 11.17 4.65
C ALA A 96 12.98 10.10 5.69
N ASP A 97 13.00 10.50 6.97
CA ASP A 97 12.91 9.58 8.11
C ASP A 97 11.45 9.29 8.52
N VAL A 98 10.50 10.01 7.92
CA VAL A 98 9.09 10.03 8.32
C VAL A 98 8.19 10.07 7.09
N LEU A 99 7.19 9.19 7.09
CA LEU A 99 6.02 9.27 6.22
C LEU A 99 4.92 10.04 6.94
N ASN A 100 4.51 11.16 6.35
CA ASN A 100 3.40 11.97 6.83
C ASN A 100 2.10 11.56 6.11
N LEU A 101 1.07 11.27 6.91
CA LEU A 101 -0.26 10.88 6.46
C LEU A 101 -1.25 11.98 6.85
N VAL A 102 -1.84 12.63 5.86
CA VAL A 102 -2.82 13.69 6.05
C VAL A 102 -4.21 13.17 5.66
N TYR A 103 -5.12 13.16 6.63
CA TYR A 103 -6.51 12.80 6.43
C TYR A 103 -7.40 14.03 6.42
N GLY A 104 -8.24 14.14 5.39
CA GLY A 104 -9.26 15.18 5.29
C GLY A 104 -10.64 14.57 5.11
N ALA A 105 -11.60 15.01 5.91
CA ALA A 105 -13.00 14.67 5.68
C ALA A 105 -13.56 15.51 4.51
N LYS A 106 -14.40 14.91 3.66
CA LYS A 106 -14.96 15.59 2.47
C LYS A 106 -15.80 16.84 2.81
N ASN A 107 -16.40 16.89 4.00
CA ASN A 107 -17.42 17.88 4.38
C ASN A 107 -17.07 18.67 5.66
N SER A 108 -15.83 18.62 6.13
CA SER A 108 -15.41 19.39 7.31
C SER A 108 -13.96 19.82 7.18
N ASP A 109 -13.64 20.99 7.72
CA ASP A 109 -12.27 21.52 7.79
C ASP A 109 -11.36 20.76 8.78
N CYS A 110 -11.82 19.62 9.32
CA CYS A 110 -11.01 18.76 10.17
C CYS A 110 -9.95 18.06 9.32
N ILE A 111 -8.70 18.40 9.56
CA ILE A 111 -7.52 17.77 9.00
C ILE A 111 -6.79 17.08 10.14
N GLU A 112 -6.51 15.79 9.97
CA GLU A 112 -5.72 15.01 10.92
C GLU A 112 -4.40 14.63 10.25
N GLU A 113 -3.29 14.86 10.95
CA GLU A 113 -1.95 14.55 10.45
C GLU A 113 -1.29 13.54 11.38
N TYR A 114 -0.67 12.53 10.79
CA TYR A 114 0.02 11.47 11.50
C TYR A 114 1.39 11.22 10.88
N ASP A 115 2.40 11.17 11.73
CA ASP A 115 3.77 10.88 11.34
C ASP A 115 4.13 9.44 11.70
N THR A 116 4.56 8.68 10.70
CA THR A 116 5.06 7.31 10.86
C THR A 116 6.54 7.30 10.55
N LYS A 117 7.37 6.80 11.47
CA LYS A 117 8.80 6.64 11.21
C LYS A 117 9.02 5.58 10.15
N LEU A 118 9.88 5.92 9.19
CA LEU A 118 10.34 5.00 8.16
C LEU A 118 11.41 4.07 8.74
N MET A 119 11.55 2.92 8.10
CA MET A 119 12.53 1.90 8.44
C MET A 119 13.46 1.70 7.25
N ASP A 120 14.71 1.40 7.54
CA ASP A 120 15.65 0.94 6.53
C ASP A 120 15.40 -0.56 6.30
N ILE A 121 14.87 -0.90 5.13
CA ILE A 121 14.51 -2.26 4.73
C ILE A 121 15.24 -2.55 3.44
N ASP A 122 15.95 -3.67 3.38
CA ASP A 122 16.63 -4.12 2.17
C ASP A 122 15.59 -4.33 1.04
N ALA A 123 15.81 -3.66 -0.08
CA ALA A 123 14.92 -3.72 -1.23
C ALA A 123 15.41 -4.76 -2.23
N ASP A 124 14.78 -5.94 -2.21
CA ASP A 124 15.00 -6.98 -3.21
C ASP A 124 13.84 -6.96 -4.22
N THR A 125 14.04 -6.26 -5.35
CA THR A 125 13.08 -6.30 -6.45
C THR A 125 13.25 -7.61 -7.22
N LEU A 126 12.21 -8.44 -7.19
CA LEU A 126 12.15 -9.72 -7.88
C LEU A 126 11.46 -9.55 -9.22
N THR A 127 12.17 -9.95 -10.28
CA THR A 127 11.57 -10.03 -11.62
C THR A 127 10.73 -11.30 -11.72
N VAL A 128 9.40 -11.15 -11.79
CA VAL A 128 8.49 -12.28 -12.02
C VAL A 128 8.42 -12.57 -13.51
N PRO A 129 8.83 -13.77 -13.97
CA PRO A 129 8.79 -14.11 -15.39
C PRO A 129 7.36 -14.34 -15.87
N GLU A 130 7.07 -13.96 -17.11
CA GLU A 130 5.83 -14.36 -17.78
C GLU A 130 5.80 -15.89 -17.93
N THR A 131 4.75 -16.51 -17.42
CA THR A 131 4.57 -17.96 -17.44
C THR A 131 3.22 -18.29 -18.08
N GLU A 132 3.21 -19.21 -19.04
CA GLU A 132 1.97 -19.77 -19.57
C GLU A 132 1.40 -20.80 -18.58
N TYR A 133 0.17 -20.58 -18.13
CA TYR A 133 -0.52 -21.48 -17.20
C TYR A 133 -1.44 -22.43 -17.95
N ASP A 134 -1.45 -23.71 -17.57
CA ASP A 134 -2.30 -24.75 -18.18
C ASP A 134 -3.81 -24.45 -18.08
N ALA A 135 -4.22 -23.71 -17.05
CA ALA A 135 -5.61 -23.35 -16.82
C ALA A 135 -5.74 -21.95 -16.18
N ARG A 136 -6.81 -21.23 -16.53
CA ARG A 136 -7.19 -19.96 -15.91
C ARG A 136 -8.67 -20.02 -15.54
N VAL A 137 -8.97 -19.85 -14.25
CA VAL A 137 -10.33 -19.87 -13.72
C VAL A 137 -10.65 -18.51 -13.12
N THR A 138 -11.87 -18.02 -13.32
CA THR A 138 -12.37 -16.78 -12.70
C THR A 138 -13.69 -17.09 -12.00
N LEU A 139 -13.78 -16.71 -10.74
CA LEU A 139 -14.94 -16.94 -9.89
C LEU A 139 -15.12 -15.76 -8.92
N PRO A 140 -16.32 -15.58 -8.33
CA PRO A 140 -16.53 -14.55 -7.32
C PRO A 140 -15.59 -14.75 -6.12
N SER A 141 -14.90 -13.68 -5.70
CA SER A 141 -13.95 -13.74 -4.58
C SER A 141 -14.61 -14.23 -3.28
N SER A 142 -15.86 -13.85 -3.03
CA SER A 142 -16.64 -14.31 -1.86
C SER A 142 -16.87 -15.82 -1.87
N GLU A 143 -17.08 -16.41 -3.05
CA GLU A 143 -17.26 -17.85 -3.20
C GLU A 143 -15.94 -18.59 -2.99
N PHE A 144 -14.85 -18.06 -3.56
CA PHE A 144 -13.51 -18.60 -3.34
C PHE A 144 -13.13 -18.59 -1.85
N THR A 145 -13.35 -17.48 -1.15
CA THR A 145 -13.13 -17.38 0.30
C THR A 145 -13.93 -18.41 1.08
N ARG A 146 -15.21 -18.65 0.73
CA ARG A 146 -16.01 -19.69 1.36
C ARG A 146 -15.40 -21.08 1.17
N ILE A 147 -15.07 -21.43 -0.08
CA ILE A 147 -14.49 -22.74 -0.41
C ILE A 147 -13.19 -22.98 0.36
N VAL A 148 -12.29 -21.99 0.40
CA VAL A 148 -10.99 -22.11 1.10
C VAL A 148 -11.15 -22.27 2.61
N HIS A 149 -12.17 -21.66 3.22
CA HIS A 149 -12.43 -21.80 4.66
C HIS A 149 -13.13 -23.10 5.05
N ASP A 150 -13.91 -23.70 4.14
CA ASP A 150 -14.64 -24.94 4.40
C ASP A 150 -13.75 -26.19 4.28
N LEU A 151 -12.62 -26.09 3.56
CA LEU A 151 -11.61 -27.15 3.39
C LEU A 151 -10.70 -27.29 4.63
#